data_AF-A0A7I7LCM5-F1
#
_entry.id   AF-A0A7I7LCM5-F1
#
_cell.length_a   1.000
_cell.length_b   1.000
_cell.length_c   1.000
_cell.angle_alpha   90.00
_cell.angle_beta   90.00
_cell.angle_gamma   90.00
#
_symmetry.space_group_name_H-M   'P 1'
#
loop_
_entity.id
_entity.type
_entity.pdbx_description
1 polymer ?
#
loop_
_entity_poly.entity_id
_entity_poly.type
_entity_poly.pdbx_seq_one_letter_code
_entity_poly.pdbx_strand_id
1 'polypeptide(L)'
;MFVFPGQGSQYAGMGAQLYRQHPVFTTAIDACDAELRPYTGWSVRDVICLDPDAPSLELVEVIQPVLFAVMIALAETLRGYGIVPDAVIGHSQGEIAAAYIAGALSLAEAAKVVALRSAALAQLAGTGTMASVLLSPEDLRPLLQPWNTQISIAAINGPAHTIISGDTAAVDQFIGTCEDGGVQIRPIAVDYASHSAHVERLREHLLHELGPVC
;
A
#
# COMPACT_ATOMS: atom_id res chain seq x y z
N MET A 1 8.69 -5.94 -17.93
CA MET A 1 8.48 -6.02 -16.46
C MET A 1 7.39 -5.06 -16.05
N PHE A 2 6.47 -5.46 -15.18
CA PHE A 2 5.52 -4.56 -14.53
C PHE A 2 5.95 -4.26 -13.09
N VAL A 3 5.71 -3.04 -12.63
CA VAL A 3 6.06 -2.55 -11.29
C VAL A 3 4.78 -2.10 -10.59
N PHE A 4 4.51 -2.68 -9.42
CA PHE A 4 3.30 -2.43 -8.64
C PHE A 4 3.67 -1.66 -7.36
N PRO A 5 3.44 -0.33 -7.32
CA PRO A 5 3.82 0.49 -6.17
C PRO A 5 2.93 0.20 -4.94
N GLY A 6 3.38 0.69 -3.78
CA GLY A 6 2.58 0.74 -2.56
C GLY A 6 1.59 1.91 -2.57
N GLN A 7 1.17 2.34 -1.39
CA GLN A 7 0.34 3.54 -1.20
C GLN A 7 1.14 4.82 -1.49
N GLY A 8 0.49 5.82 -2.09
CA GLY A 8 1.04 7.16 -2.35
C GLY A 8 0.71 7.73 -3.74
N SER A 9 0.24 6.90 -4.68
CA SER A 9 -0.12 7.30 -6.05
C SER A 9 -1.60 7.65 -6.24
N GLN A 10 -2.40 7.49 -5.18
CA GLN A 10 -3.84 7.66 -5.26
C GLN A 10 -4.30 9.10 -5.40
N TYR A 11 -5.46 9.26 -6.02
CA TYR A 11 -6.19 10.52 -6.08
C TYR A 11 -7.69 10.24 -6.25
N ALA A 12 -8.52 11.19 -5.84
CA ALA A 12 -9.97 11.07 -5.98
C ALA A 12 -10.37 10.91 -7.45
N GLY A 13 -11.20 9.92 -7.75
CA GLY A 13 -11.66 9.62 -9.12
C GLY A 13 -10.64 8.89 -9.99
N MET A 14 -9.55 8.36 -9.41
CA MET A 14 -8.61 7.53 -10.16
C MET A 14 -9.33 6.34 -10.81
N GLY A 15 -9.07 6.11 -12.09
CA GLY A 15 -9.70 5.01 -12.85
C GLY A 15 -11.15 5.25 -13.28
N ALA A 16 -11.86 6.29 -12.81
CA ALA A 16 -13.28 6.51 -13.11
C ALA A 16 -13.58 6.67 -14.62
N GLN A 17 -12.68 7.33 -15.36
CA GLN A 17 -12.84 7.47 -16.80
C GLN A 17 -12.61 6.13 -17.52
N LEU A 18 -11.56 5.39 -17.13
CA LEU A 18 -11.26 4.08 -17.70
C LEU A 18 -12.38 3.08 -17.43
N TYR A 19 -12.93 3.08 -16.21
CA TYR A 19 -14.08 2.25 -15.84
C TYR A 19 -15.31 2.49 -16.74
N ARG A 20 -15.54 3.74 -17.16
CA ARG A 20 -16.66 4.10 -18.06
C ARG A 20 -16.40 3.83 -19.53
N GLN A 21 -15.13 3.78 -19.96
CA GLN A 21 -14.77 3.85 -21.38
C GLN A 21 -14.01 2.62 -21.89
N HIS A 22 -13.46 1.79 -21.02
CA HIS A 22 -12.56 0.71 -21.41
C HIS A 22 -13.05 -0.66 -20.89
N PRO A 23 -13.68 -1.49 -21.74
CA PRO A 23 -14.35 -2.73 -21.31
C PRO A 23 -13.47 -3.69 -20.51
N VAL A 24 -12.20 -3.87 -20.88
CA VAL A 24 -11.27 -4.74 -20.14
C VAL A 24 -11.00 -4.21 -18.73
N PHE A 25 -10.91 -2.89 -18.58
CA PHE A 25 -10.69 -2.25 -17.29
C PHE A 25 -11.95 -2.41 -16.42
N THR A 26 -13.12 -2.17 -17.00
CA THR A 26 -14.43 -2.37 -16.35
C THR A 26 -14.57 -3.79 -15.82
N THR A 27 -14.36 -4.80 -16.67
CA THR A 27 -14.44 -6.22 -16.28
C THR A 27 -13.49 -6.57 -15.15
N ALA A 28 -12.25 -6.07 -15.19
CA ALA A 28 -11.26 -6.33 -14.14
C ALA A 28 -11.65 -5.68 -12.80
N ILE A 29 -12.16 -4.44 -12.82
CA ILE A 29 -12.68 -3.78 -11.63
C ILE A 29 -13.88 -4.53 -11.06
N ASP A 30 -14.85 -4.91 -11.91
CA ASP A 30 -16.05 -5.63 -11.46
C ASP A 30 -15.70 -6.99 -10.84
N ALA A 31 -14.71 -7.68 -11.40
CA ALA A 31 -14.19 -8.93 -10.82
C ALA A 31 -13.53 -8.71 -9.46
N CYS A 32 -12.65 -7.69 -9.34
CA CYS A 32 -12.03 -7.36 -8.05
C CYS A 32 -13.08 -6.95 -7.01
N ASP A 33 -14.06 -6.14 -7.41
CA ASP A 33 -15.16 -5.67 -6.57
C ASP A 33 -15.98 -6.85 -6.02
N ALA A 34 -16.31 -7.83 -6.86
CA ALA A 34 -17.03 -9.03 -6.44
C ALA A 34 -16.26 -9.86 -5.38
N GLU A 35 -14.94 -10.00 -5.54
CA GLU A 35 -14.09 -10.76 -4.61
C GLU A 35 -13.78 -9.98 -3.31
N LEU A 36 -13.77 -8.65 -3.36
CA LEU A 36 -13.48 -7.80 -2.20
C LEU A 36 -14.69 -7.57 -1.29
N ARG A 37 -15.89 -7.42 -1.86
CA ARG A 37 -17.13 -7.12 -1.12
C ARG A 37 -17.40 -8.03 0.09
N PRO A 38 -17.18 -9.36 0.04
CA PRO A 38 -17.38 -10.22 1.19
C PRO A 38 -16.54 -9.85 2.42
N TYR A 39 -15.39 -9.21 2.21
CA TYR A 39 -14.46 -8.81 3.27
C TYR A 39 -14.60 -7.33 3.65
N THR A 40 -14.90 -6.47 2.68
CA THR A 40 -14.92 -5.02 2.88
C THR A 40 -16.30 -4.48 3.29
N GLY A 41 -17.38 -5.13 2.84
CA GLY A 41 -18.75 -4.64 3.02
C GLY A 41 -19.13 -3.43 2.16
N TRP A 42 -18.24 -2.96 1.28
CA TRP A 42 -18.45 -1.82 0.37
C TRP A 42 -17.89 -2.10 -1.02
N SER A 43 -18.23 -1.27 -2.00
CA SER A 43 -17.85 -1.46 -3.41
C SER A 43 -16.68 -0.56 -3.84
N VAL A 44 -15.65 -1.17 -4.41
CA VAL A 44 -14.53 -0.47 -5.07
C VAL A 44 -15.02 0.37 -6.23
N ARG A 45 -16.00 -0.12 -7.00
CA ARG A 45 -16.62 0.64 -8.08
C ARG A 45 -17.20 1.95 -7.58
N ASP A 46 -17.92 1.90 -6.47
CA ASP A 46 -18.60 3.06 -5.92
C ASP A 46 -17.56 4.10 -5.42
N VAL A 47 -16.45 3.63 -4.81
CA VAL A 47 -15.31 4.50 -4.44
C VAL A 47 -14.65 5.16 -5.65
N ILE A 48 -14.29 4.42 -6.70
CA ILE A 48 -13.64 5.02 -7.90
C ILE A 48 -14.57 5.99 -8.64
N CYS A 49 -15.88 5.73 -8.61
CA CYS A 49 -16.89 6.57 -9.25
C CYS A 49 -17.34 7.76 -8.39
N LEU A 50 -16.73 7.94 -7.20
CA LEU A 50 -17.05 9.02 -6.26
C LEU A 50 -18.53 9.03 -5.86
N ASP A 51 -19.09 7.86 -5.61
CA ASP A 51 -20.43 7.75 -5.06
C ASP A 51 -20.49 8.44 -3.68
N PRO A 52 -21.50 9.28 -3.38
CA PRO A 52 -21.59 9.99 -2.11
C PRO A 52 -21.63 9.09 -0.86
N ASP A 53 -22.14 7.86 -1.01
CA ASP A 53 -22.24 6.89 0.09
C ASP A 53 -21.01 5.97 0.18
N ALA A 54 -20.04 6.12 -0.73
CA ALA A 54 -18.80 5.34 -0.70
C ALA A 54 -17.88 5.79 0.44
N PRO A 55 -17.12 4.87 1.05
CA PRO A 55 -16.21 5.21 2.13
C PRO A 55 -15.04 6.07 1.64
N SER A 56 -14.45 6.83 2.56
CA SER A 56 -13.34 7.74 2.25
C SER A 56 -12.10 6.98 1.78
N LEU A 57 -11.50 7.46 0.68
CA LEU A 57 -10.22 6.98 0.15
C LEU A 57 -9.03 7.31 1.07
N GLU A 58 -9.23 8.07 2.14
CA GLU A 58 -8.20 8.37 3.15
C GLU A 58 -7.99 7.20 4.13
N LEU A 59 -8.95 6.30 4.27
CA LEU A 59 -8.89 5.15 5.18
C LEU A 59 -8.01 4.05 4.59
N VAL A 60 -7.10 3.48 5.39
CA VAL A 60 -6.15 2.44 4.92
C VAL A 60 -6.88 1.20 4.41
N GLU A 61 -7.93 0.78 5.11
CA GLU A 61 -8.80 -0.34 4.76
C GLU A 61 -9.63 -0.11 3.50
N VAL A 62 -9.67 1.14 2.99
CA VAL A 62 -10.31 1.49 1.72
C VAL A 62 -9.28 1.64 0.61
N ILE A 63 -8.23 2.44 0.85
CA ILE A 63 -7.26 2.79 -0.19
C ILE A 63 -6.48 1.58 -0.69
N GLN A 64 -6.14 0.64 0.19
CA GLN A 64 -5.35 -0.53 -0.18
C GLN A 64 -6.11 -1.45 -1.14
N PRO A 65 -7.35 -1.90 -0.86
CA PRO A 65 -8.16 -2.63 -1.84
C PRO A 65 -8.43 -1.88 -3.14
N VAL A 66 -8.67 -0.56 -3.09
CA VAL A 66 -8.92 0.24 -4.31
C VAL A 66 -7.67 0.30 -5.18
N LEU A 67 -6.49 0.57 -4.61
CA LEU A 67 -5.23 0.56 -5.35
C LEU A 67 -4.94 -0.82 -5.95
N PHE A 68 -5.18 -1.90 -5.19
CA PHE A 68 -5.05 -3.27 -5.69
C PHE A 68 -5.91 -3.50 -6.94
N ALA A 69 -7.21 -3.16 -6.88
CA ALA A 69 -8.12 -3.33 -8.01
C ALA A 69 -7.71 -2.48 -9.23
N VAL A 70 -7.32 -1.22 -9.01
CA VAL A 70 -6.86 -0.32 -10.09
C VAL A 70 -5.57 -0.84 -10.73
N MET A 71 -4.60 -1.30 -9.93
CA MET A 71 -3.36 -1.89 -10.44
C MET A 71 -3.61 -3.13 -11.29
N ILE A 72 -4.52 -4.01 -10.86
CA ILE A 72 -4.94 -5.18 -11.63
C ILE A 72 -5.62 -4.76 -12.93
N ALA A 73 -6.57 -3.84 -12.87
CA ALA A 73 -7.32 -3.41 -14.05
C ALA A 73 -6.42 -2.72 -15.09
N LEU A 74 -5.39 -1.97 -14.65
CA LEU A 74 -4.36 -1.43 -15.54
C LEU A 74 -3.51 -2.54 -16.17
N ALA A 75 -3.06 -3.51 -15.38
CA ALA A 75 -2.26 -4.63 -15.88
C ALA A 75 -3.04 -5.49 -16.90
N GLU A 76 -4.31 -5.82 -16.61
CA GLU A 76 -5.18 -6.54 -17.54
C GLU A 76 -5.49 -5.74 -18.80
N THR A 77 -5.64 -4.42 -18.68
CA THR A 77 -5.77 -3.54 -19.84
C THR A 77 -4.56 -3.62 -20.75
N LEU A 78 -3.34 -3.56 -20.19
CA LEU A 78 -2.10 -3.71 -20.96
C LEU A 78 -1.99 -5.10 -21.61
N ARG A 79 -2.34 -6.16 -20.88
CA ARG A 79 -2.39 -7.54 -21.43
C ARG A 79 -3.38 -7.66 -22.57
N GLY A 80 -4.52 -6.97 -22.50
CA GLY A 80 -5.50 -6.87 -23.60
C GLY A 80 -4.94 -6.27 -24.89
N TYR A 81 -3.89 -5.44 -24.78
CA TYR A 81 -3.12 -4.92 -25.92
C TYR A 81 -1.94 -5.83 -26.34
N GLY A 82 -1.82 -7.02 -25.76
CA GLY A 82 -0.72 -7.95 -26.01
C GLY A 82 0.56 -7.62 -25.25
N ILE A 83 0.54 -6.68 -24.31
CA ILE A 83 1.70 -6.33 -23.47
C ILE A 83 1.66 -7.23 -22.24
N VAL A 84 2.46 -8.30 -22.26
CA VAL A 84 2.57 -9.26 -21.17
C VAL A 84 3.92 -9.11 -20.46
N PRO A 85 3.97 -9.11 -19.12
CA PRO A 85 5.23 -8.97 -18.39
C PRO A 85 5.98 -10.29 -18.29
N ASP A 86 7.28 -10.31 -18.64
CA ASP A 86 8.17 -11.44 -18.32
C ASP A 86 8.55 -11.51 -16.82
N ALA A 87 8.34 -10.40 -16.10
CA ALA A 87 8.66 -10.27 -14.68
C ALA A 87 7.75 -9.22 -14.02
N VAL A 88 7.48 -9.40 -12.74
CA VAL A 88 6.76 -8.44 -11.91
C VAL A 88 7.57 -8.13 -10.65
N ILE A 89 7.40 -6.92 -10.13
CA ILE A 89 7.91 -6.54 -8.81
C ILE A 89 6.86 -5.69 -8.10
N GLY A 90 6.64 -5.97 -6.82
CA GLY A 90 5.75 -5.20 -5.96
C GLY A 90 6.52 -4.44 -4.90
N HIS A 91 5.97 -3.32 -4.45
CA HIS A 91 6.48 -2.56 -3.30
C HIS A 91 5.47 -2.65 -2.16
N SER A 92 5.85 -3.30 -1.05
CA SER A 92 4.97 -3.51 0.10
C SER A 92 3.64 -4.13 -0.34
N GLN A 93 2.49 -3.47 -0.12
CA GLN A 93 1.20 -4.02 -0.53
C GLN A 93 1.06 -4.27 -2.04
N GLY A 94 1.87 -3.58 -2.87
CA GLY A 94 1.90 -3.80 -4.31
C GLY A 94 2.34 -5.22 -4.68
N GLU A 95 3.01 -5.94 -3.78
CA GLU A 95 3.34 -7.36 -3.97
C GLU A 95 2.10 -8.24 -4.08
N ILE A 96 0.96 -7.85 -3.50
CA ILE A 96 -0.28 -8.62 -3.59
C ILE A 96 -0.82 -8.59 -5.03
N ALA A 97 -0.81 -7.40 -5.66
CA ALA A 97 -1.17 -7.26 -7.07
C ALA A 97 -0.14 -7.95 -7.99
N ALA A 98 1.15 -7.81 -7.68
CA ALA A 98 2.21 -8.49 -8.43
C ALA A 98 2.06 -10.02 -8.39
N ALA A 99 1.79 -10.60 -7.22
CA ALA A 99 1.59 -12.03 -7.03
C ALA A 99 0.39 -12.54 -7.83
N TYR A 100 -0.72 -11.81 -7.85
CA TYR A 100 -1.86 -12.13 -8.72
C TYR A 100 -1.49 -12.09 -10.21
N ILE A 101 -0.83 -11.02 -10.68
CA ILE A 101 -0.46 -10.87 -12.09
C ILE A 101 0.56 -11.92 -12.53
N ALA A 102 1.43 -12.39 -11.62
CA ALA A 102 2.32 -13.52 -11.86
C ALA A 102 1.63 -14.89 -11.84
N GLY A 103 0.35 -14.96 -11.42
CA GLY A 103 -0.39 -16.21 -11.25
C GLY A 103 0.00 -17.01 -9.99
N ALA A 104 0.70 -16.38 -9.04
CA ALA A 104 1.05 -16.99 -7.75
C ALA A 104 -0.11 -17.00 -6.75
N LEU A 105 -1.09 -16.12 -6.93
CA LEU A 105 -2.34 -16.08 -6.17
C LEU A 105 -3.52 -16.03 -7.14
N SER A 106 -4.61 -16.71 -6.81
CA SER A 106 -5.89 -16.45 -7.46
C SER A 106 -6.41 -15.05 -7.10
N LEU A 107 -7.38 -14.54 -7.87
CA LEU A 107 -7.99 -13.24 -7.57
C LEU A 107 -8.66 -13.23 -6.19
N ALA A 108 -9.34 -14.33 -5.83
CA ALA A 108 -10.01 -14.49 -4.54
C ALA A 108 -9.01 -14.47 -3.37
N GLU A 109 -7.88 -15.19 -3.50
CA GLU A 109 -6.82 -15.18 -2.48
C GLU A 109 -6.19 -13.80 -2.33
N ALA A 110 -5.86 -13.16 -3.45
CA ALA A 110 -5.27 -11.82 -3.43
C ALA A 110 -6.23 -10.77 -2.84
N ALA A 111 -7.53 -10.85 -3.18
CA ALA A 111 -8.58 -10.00 -2.62
C ALA A 111 -8.73 -10.22 -1.10
N LYS A 112 -8.76 -11.47 -0.65
CA LYS A 112 -8.76 -11.81 0.79
C LYS A 112 -7.55 -11.20 1.50
N VAL A 113 -6.35 -11.37 0.93
CA VAL A 113 -5.10 -10.86 1.54
C VAL A 113 -5.13 -9.35 1.66
N VAL A 114 -5.44 -8.61 0.60
CA VAL A 114 -5.44 -7.13 0.67
C VAL A 114 -6.53 -6.59 1.60
N ALA A 115 -7.73 -7.18 1.59
CA ALA A 115 -8.83 -6.74 2.43
C ALA A 115 -8.54 -6.97 3.92
N LEU A 116 -8.17 -8.19 4.30
CA LEU A 116 -7.92 -8.52 5.71
C LEU A 116 -6.64 -7.85 6.24
N ARG A 117 -5.60 -7.73 5.42
CA ARG A 117 -4.39 -6.98 5.78
C ARG A 117 -4.70 -5.53 6.09
N SER A 118 -5.43 -4.86 5.19
CA SER A 118 -5.71 -3.44 5.33
C SER A 118 -6.66 -3.16 6.50
N ALA A 119 -7.65 -4.01 6.73
CA ALA A 119 -8.51 -3.96 7.92
C ALA A 119 -7.72 -4.16 9.23
N ALA A 120 -6.75 -5.07 9.26
CA ALA A 120 -5.88 -5.25 10.42
C ALA A 120 -4.99 -4.01 10.66
N LEU A 121 -4.46 -3.41 9.60
CA LEU A 121 -3.65 -2.19 9.69
C LEU A 121 -4.44 -1.00 10.22
N ALA A 122 -5.74 -0.89 9.93
CA ALA A 122 -6.60 0.15 10.49
C ALA A 122 -6.62 0.16 12.03
N GLN A 123 -6.37 -0.99 12.68
CA GLN A 123 -6.26 -1.08 14.14
C GLN A 123 -4.99 -0.41 14.71
N LEU A 124 -4.03 -0.06 13.84
CA LEU A 124 -2.81 0.68 14.16
C LEU A 124 -2.94 2.18 13.93
N ALA A 125 -4.10 2.65 13.46
CA ALA A 125 -4.36 4.07 13.24
C ALA A 125 -4.04 4.89 14.49
N GLY A 126 -3.29 5.97 14.30
CA GLY A 126 -2.80 6.86 15.34
C GLY A 126 -1.65 6.32 16.20
N THR A 127 -1.15 5.10 15.99
CA THR A 127 -0.06 4.56 16.83
C THR A 127 1.33 4.83 16.31
N GLY A 128 1.48 5.27 15.06
CA GLY A 128 2.78 5.60 14.48
C GLY A 128 2.67 6.41 13.21
N THR A 129 3.80 6.71 12.58
CA THR A 129 3.85 7.48 11.33
C THR A 129 5.03 7.03 10.47
N MET A 130 5.15 7.62 9.27
CA MET A 130 6.22 7.35 8.32
C MET A 130 6.72 8.64 7.67
N ALA A 131 7.99 8.63 7.26
CA ALA A 131 8.60 9.74 6.54
C ALA A 131 9.55 9.27 5.44
N SER A 132 9.62 10.04 4.36
CA SER A 132 10.54 9.88 3.24
C SER A 132 11.77 10.73 3.46
N VAL A 133 12.96 10.12 3.47
CA VAL A 133 14.25 10.77 3.70
C VAL A 133 15.12 10.64 2.44
N LEU A 134 15.64 11.75 1.92
CA LEU A 134 16.58 11.74 0.80
C LEU A 134 18.01 11.48 1.28
N LEU A 135 18.22 10.31 1.88
CA LEU A 135 19.52 9.77 2.26
C LEU A 135 19.61 8.29 1.90
N SER A 136 20.84 7.82 1.71
CA SER A 136 21.16 6.41 1.62
C SER A 136 20.89 5.71 2.98
N PRO A 137 20.60 4.41 3.00
CA PRO A 137 20.49 3.68 4.27
C PRO A 137 21.81 3.70 5.06
N GLU A 138 22.96 3.79 4.39
CA GLU A 138 24.28 3.89 5.02
C GLU A 138 24.45 5.20 5.78
N ASP A 139 24.07 6.32 5.18
CA ASP A 139 24.16 7.66 5.79
C ASP A 139 23.07 7.87 6.85
N LEU A 140 21.91 7.23 6.68
CA LEU A 140 20.77 7.36 7.59
C LEU A 140 20.96 6.56 8.88
N ARG A 141 21.57 5.36 8.82
CA ARG A 141 21.75 4.48 10.00
C ARG A 141 22.43 5.15 11.20
N PRO A 142 23.54 5.92 11.04
CA PRO A 142 24.15 6.67 12.15
C PRO A 142 23.19 7.68 12.78
N LEU A 143 22.38 8.38 11.97
CA LEU A 143 21.41 9.36 12.44
C LEU A 143 20.25 8.72 13.20
N LEU A 144 19.94 7.46 12.91
CA LEU A 144 18.90 6.69 13.59
C LEU A 144 19.35 6.05 14.90
N GLN A 145 20.66 5.96 15.19
CA GLN A 145 21.19 5.34 16.42
C GLN A 145 20.55 5.88 17.73
N PRO A 146 20.35 7.21 17.91
CA PRO A 146 19.74 7.74 19.12
C PRO A 146 18.29 7.28 19.36
N TRP A 147 17.59 6.85 18.30
CA TRP A 147 16.18 6.47 18.33
C TRP A 147 15.98 4.99 18.66
N ASN A 148 17.04 4.18 18.56
CA ASN A 148 17.03 2.75 18.86
C ASN A 148 15.86 2.02 18.15
N THR A 149 14.93 1.43 18.91
CA THR A 149 13.79 0.67 18.38
C THR A 149 12.57 1.53 18.02
N GLN A 150 12.60 2.84 18.28
CA GLN A 150 11.47 3.74 18.04
C GLN A 150 11.29 4.08 16.55
N ILE A 151 12.36 4.01 15.74
CA ILE A 151 12.35 4.28 14.30
C ILE A 151 13.04 3.14 13.56
N SER A 152 12.38 2.61 12.54
CA SER A 152 12.89 1.58 11.63
C SER A 152 13.01 2.11 10.21
N ILE A 153 14.00 1.63 9.46
CA ILE A 153 14.01 1.79 8.00
C ILE A 153 12.94 0.86 7.41
N ALA A 154 11.89 1.46 6.85
CA ALA A 154 10.73 0.76 6.29
C ALA A 154 10.95 0.30 4.84
N ALA A 155 11.66 1.11 4.04
CA ALA A 155 11.95 0.79 2.65
C ALA A 155 13.19 1.54 2.15
N ILE A 156 13.90 0.94 1.20
CA ILE A 156 14.99 1.59 0.46
C ILE A 156 14.52 1.68 -1.00
N ASN A 157 14.09 2.87 -1.41
CA ASN A 157 13.51 3.09 -2.72
C ASN A 157 14.57 3.44 -3.79
N GLY A 158 15.77 3.79 -3.35
CA GLY A 158 16.90 4.08 -4.21
C GLY A 158 18.18 4.34 -3.40
N PRO A 159 19.31 4.57 -4.09
CA PRO A 159 20.62 4.74 -3.45
C PRO A 159 20.71 5.96 -2.53
N ALA A 160 19.80 6.93 -2.67
CA ALA A 160 19.71 8.11 -1.82
C ALA A 160 18.25 8.40 -1.40
N HIS A 161 17.41 7.37 -1.31
CA HIS A 161 16.00 7.52 -0.95
C HIS A 161 15.53 6.38 -0.05
N THR A 162 15.27 6.71 1.21
CA THR A 162 14.89 5.76 2.25
C THR A 162 13.59 6.21 2.92
N ILE A 163 12.74 5.25 3.28
CA ILE A 163 11.54 5.49 4.07
C ILE A 163 11.80 5.02 5.49
N ILE A 164 11.42 5.83 6.47
CA ILE A 164 11.40 5.46 7.88
C ILE A 164 9.98 5.32 8.39
N SER A 165 9.80 4.54 9.44
CA SER A 165 8.53 4.33 10.13
C SER A 165 8.79 4.15 11.62
N GLY A 166 7.85 4.56 12.46
CA GLY A 166 8.02 4.41 13.91
C GLY A 166 7.01 5.17 14.74
N ASP A 167 7.38 5.37 16.01
CA ASP A 167 6.59 6.16 16.95
C ASP A 167 6.42 7.60 16.42
N THR A 168 5.20 8.13 16.46
CA THR A 168 4.90 9.46 15.91
C THR A 168 5.81 10.54 16.48
N ALA A 169 5.92 10.61 17.81
CA ALA A 169 6.79 11.59 18.47
C ALA A 169 8.26 11.45 18.09
N ALA A 170 8.75 10.21 17.89
CA ALA A 170 10.12 9.96 17.51
C ALA A 170 10.39 10.42 16.07
N VAL A 171 9.51 10.06 15.13
CA VAL A 171 9.64 10.47 13.73
C VAL A 171 9.51 12.00 13.60
N ASP A 172 8.58 12.64 14.31
CA ASP A 172 8.41 14.09 14.26
C ASP A 172 9.65 14.85 14.78
N GLN A 173 10.22 14.38 15.89
CA GLN A 173 11.45 14.98 16.42
C GLN A 173 12.67 14.68 15.51
N PHE A 174 12.70 13.51 14.86
CA PHE A 174 13.72 13.21 13.85
C PHE A 174 13.60 14.09 12.61
N ILE A 175 12.38 14.41 12.17
CA ILE A 175 12.11 15.37 11.08
C ILE A 175 12.77 16.71 11.40
N GLY A 176 12.54 17.26 12.60
CA GLY A 176 13.17 18.52 13.02
C GLY A 176 14.71 18.43 13.02
N THR A 177 15.27 17.31 13.50
CA THR A 177 16.72 17.08 13.50
C THR A 177 17.31 17.06 12.07
N CYS A 178 16.60 16.44 11.12
CA CYS A 178 16.98 16.42 9.71
C CYS A 178 16.90 17.82 9.08
N GLU A 179 15.83 18.56 9.32
CA GLU A 179 15.64 19.91 8.78
C GLU A 179 16.72 20.88 9.27
N ASP A 180 17.06 20.84 10.57
CA ASP A 180 18.16 21.62 11.14
C ASP A 180 19.53 21.25 10.53
N GLY A 181 19.69 19.99 10.13
CA GLY A 181 20.89 19.46 9.46
C GLY A 181 20.91 19.64 7.94
N GLY A 182 19.88 20.25 7.33
CA GLY A 182 19.77 20.43 5.88
C GLY A 182 19.44 19.15 5.10
N VAL A 183 19.00 18.09 5.78
CA VAL A 183 18.55 16.84 5.17
C VAL A 183 17.11 16.97 4.70
N GLN A 184 16.85 16.66 3.44
CA GLN A 184 15.49 16.66 2.91
C GLN A 184 14.70 15.46 3.44
N ILE A 185 13.65 15.76 4.20
CA ILE A 185 12.71 14.80 4.75
C ILE A 185 11.27 15.28 4.52
N ARG A 186 10.34 14.36 4.31
CA ARG A 186 8.91 14.67 4.15
C ARG A 186 8.04 13.65 4.88
N PRO A 187 7.06 14.07 5.70
CA PRO A 187 6.10 13.14 6.26
C PRO A 187 5.28 12.49 5.14
N ILE A 188 4.92 11.23 5.35
CA ILE A 188 4.00 10.50 4.48
C ILE A 188 2.62 10.58 5.13
N ALA A 189 1.58 10.86 4.34
CA ALA A 189 0.19 10.89 4.81
C ALA A 189 -0.30 9.46 5.13
N VAL A 190 0.11 8.96 6.28
CA VAL A 190 -0.24 7.66 6.86
C VAL A 190 -0.18 7.80 8.38
N ASP A 191 -1.15 7.22 9.08
CA ASP A 191 -1.32 7.32 10.52
C ASP A 191 -0.93 6.04 11.26
N TYR A 192 -0.15 5.17 10.61
CA TYR A 192 0.42 3.96 11.19
C TYR A 192 1.85 3.72 10.68
N ALA A 193 2.66 3.00 11.47
CA ALA A 193 4.05 2.71 11.16
C ALA A 193 4.24 1.32 10.51
N SER A 194 4.01 1.23 9.20
CA SER A 194 4.27 -0.02 8.45
C SER A 194 5.75 -0.39 8.40
N HIS A 195 6.07 -1.69 8.35
CA HIS A 195 7.47 -2.20 8.32
C HIS A 195 8.30 -1.79 9.54
N SER A 196 7.67 -1.78 10.72
CA SER A 196 8.31 -1.52 12.01
C SER A 196 7.81 -2.52 13.06
N ALA A 197 8.38 -2.47 14.27
CA ALA A 197 7.90 -3.27 15.40
C ALA A 197 6.40 -3.06 15.73
N HIS A 198 5.80 -1.95 15.29
CA HIS A 198 4.36 -1.70 15.46
C HIS A 198 3.49 -2.77 14.83
N VAL A 199 3.91 -3.39 13.72
CA VAL A 199 3.06 -4.38 13.04
C VAL A 199 3.08 -5.75 13.74
N GLU A 200 3.99 -5.98 14.69
CA GLU A 200 4.12 -7.26 15.40
C GLU A 200 2.84 -7.62 16.18
N ARG A 201 2.13 -6.62 16.72
CA ARG A 201 0.86 -6.84 17.42
C ARG A 201 -0.25 -7.40 16.52
N LEU A 202 -0.10 -7.29 15.20
CA LEU A 202 -1.04 -7.85 14.23
C LEU A 202 -0.68 -9.27 13.79
N ARG A 203 0.52 -9.77 14.12
CA ARG A 203 1.08 -11.01 13.59
C ARG A 203 0.15 -12.21 13.77
N GLU A 204 -0.24 -12.50 15.01
CA GLU A 204 -1.09 -13.66 15.31
C GLU A 204 -2.48 -13.54 14.67
N HIS A 205 -3.06 -12.33 14.68
CA HIS A 205 -4.35 -12.07 14.04
C HIS A 205 -4.28 -12.30 12.52
N LEU A 206 -3.27 -11.74 11.85
CA LEU A 206 -3.08 -11.90 10.41
C LEU A 206 -2.81 -13.35 10.01
N LEU A 207 -1.99 -14.08 10.77
CA LEU A 207 -1.74 -15.50 10.51
C LEU A 207 -3.01 -16.35 10.66
N HIS A 208 -3.85 -16.02 11.63
CA HIS A 208 -5.12 -16.72 11.83
C HIS A 208 -6.12 -16.44 10.70
N GLU A 209 -6.34 -15.16 10.36
CA GLU A 209 -7.32 -14.72 9.36
C GLU A 209 -6.95 -15.16 7.94
N LEU A 210 -5.66 -15.04 7.58
CA LEU A 210 -5.20 -15.42 6.25
C LEU A 210 -5.13 -16.94 6.09
N GLY A 211 -4.76 -17.67 7.15
CA GLY A 211 -4.54 -19.11 7.08
C GLY A 211 -3.45 -19.46 6.06
N PRO A 212 -3.36 -20.73 5.61
CA PRO A 212 -2.56 -21.07 4.44
C PRO A 212 -3.23 -20.44 3.22
N VAL A 213 -2.63 -19.36 2.70
CA VAL A 213 -2.90 -18.88 1.35
C VAL A 213 -2.23 -19.90 0.42
N CYS A 214 -3.03 -20.60 -0.39
CA CYS A 214 -2.57 -21.71 -1.24
C CYS A 214 -2.17 -21.26 -2.63
#